data_AF-A0A094IE44-F1
#
_entry.id   AF-A0A094IE44-F1
#
_cell.length_a   1.000
_cell.length_b   1.000
_cell.length_c   1.000
_cell.angle_alpha   90.00
_cell.angle_beta   90.00
_cell.angle_gamma   90.00
#
_symmetry.space_group_name_H-M   'P 1'
#
loop_
_entity.id
_entity.type
_entity.pdbx_description
1 polymer ?
#
loop_
_entity_poly.entity_id
_entity_poly.type
_entity_poly.pdbx_seq_one_letter_code
_entity_poly.pdbx_strand_id
1 'polypeptide(L)'
;MAKQVINNNEKGLSVRTKLNENFTEVYDDITILEAIDTIIEVSTGRNLALTDVDRFLNCTNGTAIDVTVPPNSSVAFTIGDKIDITQYGAGTVTLVEGSGVTINSKGSNKVLDGQYSTACLKKIGTDE
;
A
#
# COMPACT_ATOMS: atom_id res chain seq x y z
N MET A 1 27.27 16.76 -44.04
CA MET A 1 26.56 16.08 -42.94
C MET A 1 25.99 17.15 -42.02
N ALA A 2 24.68 17.29 -41.92
CA ALA A 2 24.06 18.26 -41.02
C ALA A 2 24.17 17.77 -39.58
N LYS A 3 24.86 18.51 -38.70
CA LYS A 3 24.76 18.29 -37.26
C LYS A 3 23.51 19.02 -36.78
N GLN A 4 22.55 18.26 -36.25
CA GLN A 4 21.35 18.82 -35.63
C GLN A 4 21.77 19.62 -34.39
N VAL A 5 21.43 20.91 -34.37
CA VAL A 5 21.68 21.78 -33.22
C VAL A 5 20.63 21.47 -32.16
N ILE A 6 21.07 20.97 -31.01
CA ILE A 6 20.23 20.82 -29.82
C ILE A 6 20.53 22.01 -28.89
N ASN A 7 19.56 22.89 -28.71
CA ASN A 7 19.60 23.97 -27.73
C ASN A 7 18.21 24.10 -27.11
N ASN A 8 18.09 23.91 -25.79
CA ASN A 8 16.95 24.31 -24.95
C ASN A 8 17.38 24.28 -23.46
N ASN A 9 17.09 25.36 -22.73
CA ASN A 9 17.31 25.49 -21.29
C ASN A 9 15.97 25.68 -20.54
N GLU A 10 15.87 25.41 -19.24
CA GLU A 10 16.89 24.89 -18.31
C GLU A 10 16.44 23.57 -17.64
N LYS A 11 17.37 22.89 -16.96
CA LYS A 11 17.11 21.94 -15.86
C LYS A 11 15.87 21.03 -16.01
N GLY A 12 16.07 19.86 -16.61
CA GLY A 12 15.12 18.75 -16.49
C GLY A 12 15.35 17.63 -17.50
N LEU A 13 16.04 16.57 -17.08
CA LEU A 13 15.96 15.21 -17.64
C LEU A 13 15.99 15.08 -19.19
N SER A 14 17.19 15.12 -19.79
CA SER A 14 17.34 14.71 -21.20
C SER A 14 17.22 13.17 -21.35
N VAL A 15 16.06 12.70 -21.82
CA VAL A 15 15.87 11.33 -22.31
C VAL A 15 16.88 11.07 -23.44
N ARG A 16 17.87 10.19 -23.20
CA ARG A 16 18.95 9.90 -24.14
C ARG A 16 18.65 8.65 -24.95
N THR A 17 17.96 8.80 -26.08
CA THR A 17 17.92 7.76 -27.11
C THR A 17 19.32 7.58 -27.71
N LYS A 18 20.01 6.49 -27.33
CA LYS A 18 21.18 5.97 -28.05
C LYS A 18 21.07 4.45 -28.14
N LEU A 19 20.55 3.98 -29.26
CA LEU A 19 20.51 2.57 -29.65
C LEU A 19 21.94 2.11 -30.02
N ASN A 20 22.41 1.00 -29.45
CA ASN A 20 23.45 0.15 -30.06
C ASN A 20 23.31 -1.32 -29.59
N GLU A 21 23.94 -2.24 -30.31
CA GLU A 21 23.46 -3.63 -30.42
C GLU A 21 23.84 -4.57 -29.25
N ASN A 22 24.37 -4.03 -28.15
CA ASN A 22 24.56 -4.74 -26.86
C ASN A 22 23.71 -4.10 -25.74
N PHE A 23 22.61 -3.43 -26.10
CA PHE A 23 21.79 -2.62 -25.19
C PHE A 23 20.35 -3.17 -25.11
N THR A 24 20.22 -4.39 -24.60
CA THR A 24 18.93 -4.92 -24.10
C THR A 24 18.73 -4.58 -22.62
N GLU A 25 19.53 -3.63 -22.09
CA GLU A 25 19.60 -3.23 -20.68
C GLU A 25 19.67 -1.70 -20.53
N VAL A 26 18.73 -0.98 -21.13
CA VAL A 26 18.02 0.02 -20.32
C VAL A 26 16.67 -0.58 -20.01
N TYR A 27 16.63 -1.21 -18.85
CA TYR A 27 15.38 -1.43 -18.17
C TYR A 27 14.84 -0.08 -17.70
N ASP A 28 13.52 -0.02 -17.66
CA ASP A 28 12.70 1.12 -17.29
C ASP A 28 12.75 1.33 -15.75
N ASP A 29 13.95 1.37 -15.16
CA ASP A 29 14.22 1.36 -13.70
C ASP A 29 13.81 2.66 -12.96
N ILE A 30 12.97 3.47 -13.61
CA ILE A 30 12.23 4.59 -13.01
C ILE A 30 10.71 4.38 -13.10
N THR A 31 10.23 3.51 -14.01
CA THR A 31 8.82 3.15 -14.22
C THR A 31 8.33 2.04 -13.28
N ILE A 32 9.14 1.67 -12.28
CA ILE A 32 8.75 0.84 -11.12
C ILE A 32 8.84 1.63 -9.80
N LEU A 33 9.05 2.96 -9.86
CA LEU A 33 9.21 3.83 -8.69
C LEU A 33 7.94 4.64 -8.34
N GLU A 34 6.76 4.07 -8.59
CA GLU A 34 5.49 4.56 -8.03
C GLU A 34 4.72 3.42 -7.34
N ALA A 35 4.08 3.77 -6.21
CA ALA A 35 3.16 2.93 -5.43
C ALA A 35 3.73 1.86 -4.47
N ILE A 36 4.95 2.01 -3.95
CA ILE A 36 5.33 1.48 -2.62
C ILE A 36 5.45 2.66 -1.63
N ASP A 37 5.00 2.48 -0.39
CA ASP A 37 4.94 3.53 0.64
C ASP A 37 4.08 4.77 0.26
N THR A 38 2.82 4.55 -0.10
CA THR A 38 1.84 5.62 -0.39
C THR A 38 0.65 5.54 0.56
N ILE A 39 0.12 6.70 0.97
CA ILE A 39 -1.12 6.79 1.76
C ILE A 39 -2.31 6.46 0.86
N ILE A 40 -3.20 5.59 1.35
CA ILE A 40 -4.48 5.28 0.72
C ILE A 40 -5.60 5.79 1.62
N GLU A 41 -6.40 6.72 1.09
CA GLU A 41 -7.63 7.15 1.75
C GLU A 41 -8.67 6.01 1.80
N VAL A 42 -9.30 5.84 2.96
CA VAL A 42 -10.38 4.88 3.19
C VAL A 42 -11.62 5.66 3.62
N SER A 43 -12.64 5.65 2.76
CA SER A 43 -13.90 6.40 2.93
C SER A 43 -15.13 5.52 3.13
N THR A 44 -14.98 4.19 3.10
CA THR A 44 -16.01 3.18 3.41
C THR A 44 -15.33 1.94 4.00
N GLY A 45 -16.11 1.01 4.55
CA GLY A 45 -15.60 -0.32 4.92
C GLY A 45 -14.87 -1.02 3.76
N ARG A 46 -13.86 -1.83 4.09
CA ARG A 46 -12.86 -2.35 3.15
C ARG A 46 -12.52 -3.80 3.45
N ASN A 47 -12.42 -4.65 2.43
CA ASN A 47 -11.68 -5.92 2.54
C ASN A 47 -10.24 -5.66 2.09
N LEU A 48 -9.26 -6.07 2.88
CA LEU A 48 -7.84 -5.86 2.54
C LEU A 48 -7.45 -6.64 1.29
N ALA A 49 -6.60 -6.05 0.46
CA ALA A 49 -6.08 -6.65 -0.77
C ALA A 49 -4.54 -6.55 -0.84
N LEU A 50 -3.91 -7.26 -1.78
CA LEU A 50 -2.47 -7.15 -2.02
C LEU A 50 -2.03 -5.71 -2.39
N THR A 51 -2.97 -4.88 -2.86
CA THR A 51 -2.77 -3.45 -3.12
C THR A 51 -2.74 -2.57 -1.86
N ASP A 52 -2.92 -3.15 -0.67
CA ASP A 52 -2.81 -2.45 0.61
C ASP A 52 -1.48 -2.81 1.35
N VAL A 53 -0.71 -3.81 0.89
CA VAL A 53 0.59 -4.21 1.46
C VAL A 53 1.60 -3.08 1.38
N ASP A 54 2.37 -2.89 2.46
CA ASP A 54 3.37 -1.82 2.64
C ASP A 54 2.84 -0.41 2.35
N ARG A 55 1.56 -0.17 2.69
CA ARG A 55 0.89 1.12 2.58
C ARG A 55 0.20 1.50 3.88
N PHE A 56 -0.16 2.78 3.96
CA PHE A 56 -0.82 3.39 5.11
C PHE A 56 -2.27 3.71 4.77
N LEU A 57 -3.21 2.97 5.36
CA LEU A 57 -4.64 3.13 5.18
C LEU A 57 -5.17 4.22 6.12
N ASN A 58 -5.47 5.39 5.56
CA ASN A 58 -5.95 6.56 6.27
C ASN A 58 -7.48 6.57 6.30
N CYS A 59 -8.10 6.08 7.38
CA CYS A 59 -9.55 6.02 7.50
C CYS A 59 -10.13 7.37 7.94
N THR A 60 -10.60 8.17 6.98
CA THR A 60 -11.08 9.55 7.20
C THR A 60 -12.58 9.65 7.53
N ASN A 61 -13.24 8.51 7.73
CA ASN A 61 -14.68 8.40 8.01
C ASN A 61 -15.17 9.13 9.28
N GLY A 62 -16.29 9.84 9.17
CA GLY A 62 -17.04 10.37 10.34
C GLY A 62 -17.97 9.36 11.01
N THR A 63 -18.19 8.20 10.39
CA THR A 63 -19.05 7.10 10.86
C THR A 63 -18.24 5.83 11.00
N ALA A 64 -18.65 4.88 11.85
CA ALA A 64 -17.92 3.63 12.02
C ALA A 64 -17.77 2.85 10.70
N ILE A 65 -16.62 2.19 10.53
CA ILE A 65 -16.32 1.30 9.40
C ILE A 65 -15.58 0.04 9.86
N ASP A 66 -15.76 -1.02 9.09
CA ASP A 66 -15.03 -2.28 9.26
C ASP A 66 -13.93 -2.42 8.20
N VAL A 67 -12.75 -2.86 8.62
CA VAL A 67 -11.62 -3.23 7.76
C VAL A 67 -11.36 -4.73 7.96
N THR A 68 -11.79 -5.53 7.00
CA THR A 68 -11.78 -7.00 7.08
C THR A 68 -10.47 -7.57 6.55
N VAL A 69 -9.82 -8.41 7.35
CA VAL A 69 -8.73 -9.28 6.92
C VAL A 69 -9.34 -10.52 6.25
N PRO A 70 -9.23 -10.71 4.93
CA PRO A 70 -9.76 -11.88 4.25
C PRO A 70 -8.97 -13.15 4.60
N PRO A 71 -9.57 -14.35 4.45
CA PRO A 71 -8.82 -15.60 4.57
C PRO A 71 -7.80 -15.73 3.43
N ASN A 72 -6.71 -16.44 3.69
CA ASN A 72 -5.59 -16.63 2.79
C ASN A 72 -5.96 -17.41 1.51
N SER A 73 -7.06 -18.17 1.55
CA SER A 73 -7.67 -18.81 0.38
C SER A 73 -8.31 -17.82 -0.60
N SER A 74 -8.61 -16.59 -0.16
CA SER A 74 -9.15 -15.50 -0.97
C SER A 74 -8.10 -14.45 -1.32
N VAL A 75 -7.24 -14.07 -0.38
CA VAL A 75 -6.12 -13.14 -0.61
C VAL A 75 -4.89 -13.65 0.15
N ALA A 76 -3.95 -14.26 -0.59
CA ALA A 76 -2.77 -14.87 -0.02
C ALA A 76 -1.66 -13.83 0.25
N PHE A 77 -1.74 -13.14 1.38
CA PHE A 77 -0.64 -12.31 1.89
C PHE A 77 0.57 -13.17 2.28
N THR A 78 1.77 -12.72 1.92
CA THR A 78 3.02 -13.38 2.26
C THR A 78 3.32 -13.21 3.75
N ILE A 79 3.88 -14.22 4.40
CA ILE A 79 4.37 -14.08 5.78
C ILE A 79 5.46 -13.01 5.80
N GLY A 80 5.26 -11.98 6.63
CA GLY A 80 6.08 -10.78 6.64
C GLY A 80 5.44 -9.54 6.00
N ASP A 81 4.35 -9.66 5.24
CA ASP A 81 3.58 -8.50 4.76
C ASP A 81 3.07 -7.68 5.94
N LYS A 82 3.11 -6.34 5.82
CA LYS A 82 2.48 -5.41 6.78
C LYS A 82 1.47 -4.49 6.11
N ILE A 83 0.46 -4.08 6.87
CA ILE A 83 -0.50 -3.04 6.49
C ILE A 83 -0.70 -2.13 7.71
N ASP A 84 -0.45 -0.84 7.55
CA ASP A 84 -0.64 0.16 8.60
C ASP A 84 -2.01 0.82 8.42
N ILE A 85 -2.80 0.95 9.49
CA ILE A 85 -4.20 1.41 9.44
C ILE A 85 -4.42 2.45 10.55
N THR A 86 -4.91 3.64 10.21
CA THR A 86 -5.24 4.68 11.21
C THR A 86 -6.70 5.09 11.17
N GLN A 87 -7.27 5.33 12.36
CA GLN A 87 -8.56 6.00 12.51
C GLN A 87 -8.33 7.52 12.49
N TYR A 88 -8.25 8.13 11.31
CA TYR A 88 -8.05 9.58 11.18
C TYR A 88 -9.35 10.37 11.40
N GLY A 89 -10.49 9.82 10.99
CA GLY A 89 -11.81 10.39 11.21
C GLY A 89 -12.39 10.06 12.59
N ALA A 90 -13.52 10.69 12.92
CA ALA A 90 -14.23 10.47 14.19
C ALA A 90 -14.94 9.09 14.26
N GLY A 91 -15.15 8.44 13.11
CA GLY A 91 -15.76 7.13 13.02
C GLY A 91 -14.84 6.01 13.52
N THR A 92 -15.37 5.14 14.38
CA THR A 92 -14.65 3.96 14.89
C THR A 92 -14.20 3.04 13.76
N VAL A 93 -12.92 2.66 13.75
CA VAL A 93 -12.39 1.63 12.84
C VAL A 93 -12.29 0.30 13.57
N THR A 94 -12.98 -0.71 13.06
CA THR A 94 -12.91 -2.10 13.56
C THR A 94 -12.15 -2.98 12.58
N LEU A 95 -11.14 -3.69 13.06
CA LEU A 95 -10.49 -4.77 12.32
C LEU A 95 -11.35 -6.03 12.44
N VAL A 96 -11.74 -6.63 11.31
CA VAL A 96 -12.65 -7.79 11.29
C VAL A 96 -11.91 -9.02 10.76
N GLU A 97 -12.08 -10.14 11.45
CA GLU A 97 -11.59 -11.45 11.00
C GLU A 97 -12.51 -12.01 9.90
N GLY A 98 -11.94 -12.31 8.74
CA GLY A 98 -12.58 -13.17 7.75
C GLY A 98 -12.73 -14.61 8.24
N SER A 99 -13.45 -15.43 7.48
CA SER A 99 -13.75 -16.82 7.85
C SER A 99 -12.47 -17.65 8.09
N GLY A 100 -12.16 -17.95 9.35
CA GLY A 100 -11.00 -18.74 9.76
C GLY A 100 -9.74 -17.92 10.10
N VAL A 101 -9.79 -16.60 9.95
CA VAL A 101 -8.69 -15.68 10.30
C VAL A 101 -8.66 -15.46 11.82
N THR A 102 -7.45 -15.37 12.37
CA THR A 102 -7.20 -14.98 13.77
C THR A 102 -6.35 -13.71 13.81
N ILE A 103 -6.86 -12.63 14.39
CA ILE A 103 -6.08 -11.41 14.66
C ILE A 103 -5.56 -11.47 16.10
N ASN A 104 -4.26 -11.74 16.25
CA ASN A 104 -3.58 -11.71 17.54
C ASN A 104 -3.35 -10.28 18.01
N SER A 105 -3.98 -9.90 19.12
CA SER A 105 -3.79 -8.57 19.74
C SER A 105 -3.94 -8.62 21.26
N LYS A 106 -3.41 -7.60 21.94
CA LYS A 106 -3.49 -7.48 23.41
C LYS A 106 -4.97 -7.45 23.84
N GLY A 107 -5.40 -8.45 24.60
CA GLY A 107 -6.78 -8.55 25.09
C GLY A 107 -7.83 -8.84 24.00
N SER A 108 -7.40 -9.30 22.82
CA SER A 108 -8.25 -9.43 21.62
C SER A 108 -8.84 -8.10 21.13
N ASN A 109 -8.22 -6.97 21.46
CA ASN A 109 -8.60 -5.64 20.98
C ASN A 109 -8.47 -5.56 19.45
N LYS A 110 -9.61 -5.38 18.78
CA LYS A 110 -9.71 -5.26 17.32
C LYS A 110 -10.25 -3.90 16.87
N VAL A 111 -10.68 -3.07 17.81
CA VAL A 111 -11.16 -1.71 17.59
C VAL A 111 -10.02 -0.73 17.85
N LEU A 112 -9.85 0.25 16.98
CA LEU A 112 -8.89 1.34 17.15
C LEU A 112 -9.36 2.30 18.26
N ASP A 113 -8.45 2.70 19.14
CA ASP A 113 -8.73 3.41 20.40
C ASP A 113 -8.95 4.92 20.20
N GLY A 114 -9.87 5.26 19.29
CA GLY A 114 -10.27 6.63 18.99
C GLY A 114 -9.46 7.32 17.89
N GLN A 115 -9.74 8.61 17.69
CA GLN A 115 -9.19 9.40 16.60
C GLN A 115 -7.65 9.55 16.73
N TYR A 116 -6.98 9.45 15.58
CA TYR A 116 -5.52 9.44 15.39
C TYR A 116 -4.79 8.22 15.97
N SER A 117 -5.52 7.21 16.49
CA SER A 117 -4.91 5.91 16.81
C SER A 117 -4.54 5.14 15.54
N THR A 118 -3.55 4.27 15.64
CA THR A 118 -3.01 3.48 14.52
C THR A 118 -2.74 2.04 14.97
N ALA A 119 -3.05 1.08 14.09
CA ALA A 119 -2.70 -0.32 14.24
C ALA A 119 -1.82 -0.76 13.06
N CYS A 120 -0.90 -1.69 13.31
CA CYS A 120 -0.13 -2.37 12.28
C CYS A 120 -0.56 -3.84 12.26
N LEU A 121 -1.05 -4.32 11.13
CA LEU A 121 -1.25 -5.74 10.88
C LEU A 121 0.04 -6.32 10.29
N LYS A 122 0.47 -7.47 10.79
CA LYS A 122 1.67 -8.19 10.34
C LYS A 122 1.33 -9.66 10.14
N LYS A 123 1.44 -10.17 8.92
CA LYS A 123 1.13 -11.56 8.59
C LYS A 123 2.22 -12.48 9.16
N ILE A 124 1.85 -13.43 10.04
CA ILE A 124 2.78 -14.36 10.69
C ILE A 124 2.52 -15.84 10.38
N GLY A 125 1.28 -16.21 10.05
CA GLY A 125 0.88 -17.56 9.69
C GLY A 125 -0.02 -17.59 8.45
N THR A 126 -0.62 -18.74 8.14
CA THR A 126 -1.49 -18.87 6.97
C THR A 126 -2.73 -17.98 7.12
N ASP A 127 -3.44 -18.05 8.25
CA ASP A 127 -4.61 -17.21 8.54
C ASP A 127 -4.43 -16.46 9.88
N GLU A 128 -3.20 -15.96 10.12
CA GLU A 128 -2.72 -15.38 11.39
C GLU A 128 -1.74 -14.20 11.19
#